data_AF-A0A9Y1D4F9-F1
#
_entry.id   AF-A0A9Y1D4F9-F1
#
_cell.length_a   1.000
_cell.length_b   1.000
_cell.length_c   1.000
_cell.angle_alpha   90.00
_cell.angle_beta   90.00
_cell.angle_gamma   90.00
#
_symmetry.space_group_name_H-M   'P 1'
#
loop_
_entity.id
_entity.type
_entity.pdbx_description
1 polymer ?
#
loop_
_entity_poly.entity_id
_entity_poly.type
_entity_poly.pdbx_seq_one_letter_code
_entity_poly.pdbx_strand_id
1 'polypeptide(L)'
;MSVRDGLRNSVNLVFIRLMRDIVHHYMFLTPGSSARLLQDVDDPRRAVYLARFADQEGQVFMRRFLVKYRRKTAQEAEDLLVGGVRPTPSRLAAIFRTIAPEAPLDQFIAFVKRHRTPAIDPADDRLIKLYQQFAPGQMSLADRGYVAGVHPLELWLVGYLRSHPGASQSQVMQDSHAERQAVYSWLFSSRRKQAQDKRILGLLEGEGFVEIHRQWALTGYPFDTLVPSYATAIGASADRPAALAELMGILVNDGLRKPAMRIQSLHFAAATPYESVLQYKPGSPERVLAPEVAQAVRGALRLVVENGTAQRVKRAFVRPDGSIMPVGGKTGTGDQRFDVYGGGGRLITSRVVNRSATFVFNVDERFFGTIIAYVPGAQAAAYDFTSGLPVQLLKVLAPKLMPLMSAAADDDVSPGACVH
;
A
#
# COMPACT_ATOMS: atom_id res chain seq x y z
N MET A 1 -14.86 -4.08 24.20
CA MET A 1 -13.53 -4.71 24.38
C MET A 1 -12.50 -3.60 24.44
N SER A 2 -11.61 -3.62 25.44
CA SER A 2 -10.53 -2.64 25.54
C SER A 2 -9.44 -2.89 24.50
N VAL A 3 -8.63 -1.87 24.16
CA VAL A 3 -7.45 -2.05 23.29
C VAL A 3 -6.45 -3.06 23.88
N ARG A 4 -6.32 -3.08 25.22
CA ARG A 4 -5.45 -4.01 25.94
C ARG A 4 -5.91 -5.47 25.80
N ASP A 5 -7.21 -5.75 25.93
CA ASP A 5 -7.77 -7.08 25.69
C ASP A 5 -7.66 -7.47 24.21
N GLY A 6 -7.87 -6.51 23.30
CA GLY A 6 -7.68 -6.70 21.87
C GLY A 6 -6.24 -7.09 21.54
N LEU A 7 -5.25 -6.44 22.15
CA LEU A 7 -3.83 -6.76 21.98
C LEU A 7 -3.50 -8.16 22.50
N ARG A 8 -3.93 -8.48 23.74
CA ARG A 8 -3.71 -9.79 24.40
C ARG A 8 -4.26 -10.94 23.56
N ASN A 9 -5.51 -10.79 23.11
CA ASN A 9 -6.25 -11.85 22.42
C ASN A 9 -6.10 -11.79 20.89
N SER A 10 -5.27 -10.87 20.36
CA SER A 10 -5.07 -10.66 18.92
C SER A 10 -6.36 -10.41 18.13
N VAL A 11 -7.23 -9.53 18.64
CA VAL A 11 -8.51 -9.17 17.99
C VAL A 11 -8.32 -7.99 17.04
N ASN A 12 -8.20 -8.29 15.74
CA ASN A 12 -7.89 -7.34 14.68
C ASN A 12 -8.86 -6.15 14.58
N LEU A 13 -10.16 -6.39 14.72
CA LEU A 13 -11.19 -5.36 14.51
C LEU A 13 -11.05 -4.15 15.46
N VAL A 14 -10.49 -4.35 16.65
CA VAL A 14 -10.23 -3.26 17.60
C VAL A 14 -9.21 -2.27 17.02
N PHE A 15 -8.13 -2.78 16.41
CA PHE A 15 -7.08 -1.96 15.80
C PHE A 15 -7.51 -1.31 14.49
N ILE A 16 -8.36 -1.97 13.69
CA ILE A 16 -8.99 -1.36 12.51
C ILE A 16 -9.84 -0.14 12.91
N ARG A 17 -10.66 -0.26 13.96
CA ARG A 17 -11.48 0.86 14.48
C ARG A 17 -10.62 1.97 15.06
N LEU A 18 -9.59 1.62 15.83
CA LEU A 18 -8.63 2.58 16.37
C LEU A 18 -7.92 3.36 15.24
N MET A 19 -7.47 2.68 14.19
CA MET A 19 -6.81 3.33 13.05
C MET A 19 -7.75 4.29 12.34
N ARG A 20 -9.02 3.92 12.14
CA ARG A 20 -10.03 4.85 11.63
C ARG A 20 -10.15 6.10 12.50
N ASP A 21 -10.22 5.93 13.81
CA ASP A 21 -10.36 7.07 14.73
C ASP A 21 -9.09 7.96 14.73
N ILE A 22 -7.88 7.38 14.58
CA ILE A 22 -6.61 8.11 14.41
C ILE A 22 -6.59 8.87 13.07
N VAL A 23 -7.01 8.25 11.97
CA VAL A 23 -7.10 8.91 10.65
C VAL A 23 -8.07 10.08 10.73
N HIS A 24 -9.26 9.87 11.31
CA HIS A 24 -10.23 10.94 11.53
C HIS A 24 -9.66 12.08 12.39
N HIS A 25 -8.91 11.76 13.45
CA HIS A 25 -8.25 12.77 14.28
C HIS A 25 -7.36 13.69 13.43
N TYR A 26 -6.51 13.13 12.57
CA TYR A 26 -5.65 13.92 11.68
C TYR A 26 -6.45 14.68 10.63
N MET A 27 -7.50 14.08 10.06
CA MET A 27 -8.38 14.77 9.13
C MET A 27 -9.03 16.04 9.73
N PHE A 28 -9.30 16.06 11.03
CA PHE A 28 -9.92 17.21 11.71
C PHE A 28 -8.91 18.22 12.27
N LEU A 29 -7.67 17.81 12.56
CA LEU A 29 -6.61 18.70 13.02
C LEU A 29 -5.97 19.55 11.91
N THR A 30 -5.98 19.07 10.66
CA THR A 30 -5.39 19.82 9.54
C THR A 30 -6.14 21.14 9.31
N PRO A 31 -5.43 22.30 9.24
CA PRO A 31 -6.05 23.60 9.02
C PRO A 31 -6.97 23.60 7.79
N GLY A 32 -8.22 24.05 7.99
CA GLY A 32 -9.26 23.99 6.96
C GLY A 32 -10.33 22.92 7.18
N SER A 33 -10.24 22.10 8.24
CA SER A 33 -11.26 21.15 8.74
C SER A 33 -12.17 20.53 7.66
N SER A 34 -11.80 19.31 7.27
CA SER A 34 -12.57 18.35 6.48
C SER A 34 -14.07 18.29 6.80
N ALA A 35 -14.47 18.53 8.07
CA ALA A 35 -15.87 18.54 8.48
C ALA A 35 -16.69 19.59 7.71
N ARG A 36 -16.18 20.82 7.60
CA ARG A 36 -16.86 21.91 6.90
C ARG A 36 -16.94 21.63 5.40
N LEU A 37 -15.85 21.11 4.84
CA LEU A 37 -15.76 20.73 3.42
C LEU A 37 -16.79 19.66 3.03
N LEU A 38 -17.07 18.70 3.91
CA LEU A 38 -18.03 17.64 3.67
C LEU A 38 -19.48 18.07 3.96
N GLN A 39 -19.69 19.06 4.84
CA GLN A 39 -21.02 19.59 5.17
C GLN A 39 -21.53 20.59 4.13
N ASP A 40 -20.69 21.54 3.74
CA ASP A 40 -21.03 22.62 2.81
C ASP A 40 -20.83 22.18 1.36
N VAL A 41 -21.89 22.21 0.54
CA VAL A 41 -21.84 21.82 -0.88
C VAL A 41 -21.16 22.89 -1.73
N ASP A 42 -21.21 24.14 -1.29
CA ASP A 42 -20.77 25.31 -2.05
C ASP A 42 -19.34 25.74 -1.66
N ASP A 43 -18.68 24.98 -0.77
CA ASP A 43 -17.29 25.22 -0.41
C ASP A 43 -16.36 25.11 -1.64
N PRO A 44 -15.66 26.20 -2.04
CA PRO A 44 -14.88 26.23 -3.27
C PRO A 44 -13.74 25.22 -3.28
N ARG A 45 -13.28 24.77 -2.11
CA ARG A 45 -12.21 23.77 -1.99
C ARG A 45 -12.66 22.41 -2.48
N ARG A 46 -13.96 22.11 -2.51
CA ARG A 46 -14.49 20.84 -3.06
C ARG A 46 -14.07 20.67 -4.52
N ALA A 47 -14.14 21.73 -5.31
CA ALA A 47 -13.72 21.69 -6.71
C ALA A 47 -12.23 21.30 -6.84
N VAL A 48 -11.36 21.80 -5.94
CA VAL A 48 -9.94 21.45 -5.90
C VAL A 48 -9.73 19.97 -5.58
N TYR A 49 -10.41 19.43 -4.57
CA TYR A 49 -10.31 18.00 -4.23
C TYR A 49 -10.86 17.10 -5.34
N LEU A 50 -11.98 17.47 -5.96
CA LEU A 50 -12.56 16.70 -7.06
C LEU A 50 -11.66 16.71 -8.29
N ALA A 51 -11.03 17.85 -8.61
CA ALA A 51 -10.06 17.94 -9.69
C ALA A 51 -8.81 17.09 -9.44
N ARG A 52 -8.29 17.09 -8.20
CA ARG A 52 -7.18 16.20 -7.78
C ARG A 52 -7.58 14.73 -7.90
N PHE A 53 -8.78 14.38 -7.44
CA PHE A 53 -9.31 13.02 -7.55
C PHE A 53 -9.39 12.57 -9.02
N ALA A 54 -10.00 13.38 -9.88
CA ALA A 54 -10.14 13.10 -11.31
C ALA A 54 -8.77 12.92 -11.98
N ASP A 55 -7.78 13.73 -11.62
CA ASP A 55 -6.43 13.61 -12.12
C ASP A 55 -5.74 12.32 -11.66
N GLN A 56 -5.76 12.04 -10.35
CA GLN A 56 -5.12 10.84 -9.77
C GLN A 56 -5.73 9.54 -10.31
N GLU A 57 -7.07 9.43 -10.31
CA GLU A 57 -7.76 8.24 -10.82
C GLU A 57 -7.56 8.12 -12.34
N GLY A 58 -7.69 9.22 -13.08
CA GLY A 58 -7.45 9.24 -14.51
C GLY A 58 -6.03 8.80 -14.88
N GLN A 59 -5.00 9.22 -14.13
CA GLN A 59 -3.62 8.79 -14.37
C GLN A 59 -3.43 7.28 -14.15
N VAL A 60 -4.12 6.68 -13.16
CA VAL A 60 -4.09 5.24 -12.94
C VAL A 60 -4.63 4.49 -14.16
N PHE A 61 -5.78 4.92 -14.67
CA PHE A 61 -6.36 4.37 -15.91
C PHE A 61 -5.42 4.57 -17.10
N MET A 62 -4.87 5.77 -17.29
CA MET A 62 -3.93 6.08 -18.36
C MET A 62 -2.70 5.18 -18.35
N ARG A 63 -2.07 4.98 -17.19
CA ARG A 63 -0.91 4.07 -17.05
C ARG A 63 -1.27 2.65 -17.45
N ARG A 64 -2.44 2.16 -17.01
CA ARG A 64 -2.92 0.82 -17.35
C ARG A 64 -3.15 0.67 -18.86
N PHE A 65 -3.81 1.63 -19.50
CA PHE A 65 -4.06 1.59 -20.94
C PHE A 65 -2.78 1.73 -21.75
N LEU A 66 -1.85 2.59 -21.33
CA LEU A 66 -0.54 2.69 -21.98
C LEU A 66 0.23 1.37 -22.00
N VAL A 67 0.20 0.62 -20.90
CA VAL A 67 0.78 -0.73 -20.87
C VAL A 67 0.06 -1.66 -21.86
N LYS A 68 -1.27 -1.61 -21.94
CA LYS A 68 -2.08 -2.42 -22.87
C LYS A 68 -1.74 -2.16 -24.34
N TYR A 69 -1.50 -0.91 -24.73
CA TYR A 69 -1.25 -0.50 -26.13
C TYR A 69 0.23 -0.32 -26.49
N ARG A 70 1.15 -0.64 -25.57
CA ARG A 70 2.59 -0.48 -25.78
C ARG A 70 3.06 -1.32 -26.98
N ARG A 71 3.84 -0.69 -27.88
CA ARG A 71 4.40 -1.30 -29.11
C ARG A 71 3.35 -1.83 -30.10
N LYS A 72 2.12 -1.30 -30.05
CA LYS A 72 1.10 -1.58 -31.06
C LYS A 72 1.12 -0.53 -32.16
N THR A 73 0.94 -0.97 -33.39
CA THR A 73 0.60 -0.10 -34.52
C THR A 73 -0.81 0.47 -34.34
N ALA A 74 -1.15 1.52 -35.10
CA ALA A 74 -2.49 2.12 -35.06
C ALA A 74 -3.59 1.09 -35.36
N GLN A 75 -3.35 0.18 -36.32
CA GLN A 75 -4.32 -0.87 -36.67
C GLN A 75 -4.46 -1.91 -35.56
N GLU A 76 -3.35 -2.40 -34.98
CA GLU A 76 -3.43 -3.36 -33.88
C GLU A 76 -4.10 -2.77 -32.63
N ALA A 77 -3.89 -1.48 -32.34
CA ALA A 77 -4.55 -0.79 -31.24
C ALA A 77 -6.06 -0.65 -31.48
N GLU A 78 -6.46 -0.32 -32.71
CA GLU A 78 -7.86 -0.28 -33.14
C GLU A 78 -8.53 -1.66 -33.00
N ASP A 79 -7.90 -2.71 -33.53
CA ASP A 79 -8.44 -4.08 -33.46
C ASP A 79 -8.55 -4.57 -32.01
N LEU A 80 -7.56 -4.26 -31.17
CA LEU A 80 -7.58 -4.60 -29.74
C LEU A 80 -8.66 -3.85 -28.96
N LEU A 81 -8.92 -2.58 -29.33
CA LEU A 81 -9.98 -1.78 -28.74
C LEU A 81 -11.37 -2.34 -29.09
N VAL A 82 -11.60 -2.62 -30.38
CA VAL A 82 -12.88 -3.13 -30.88
C VAL A 82 -13.14 -4.57 -30.40
N GLY A 83 -12.11 -5.42 -30.37
CA GLY A 83 -12.22 -6.81 -29.90
C GLY A 83 -12.68 -6.95 -28.45
N GLY A 84 -12.57 -5.89 -27.64
CA GLY A 84 -13.06 -5.84 -26.27
C GLY A 84 -14.56 -5.57 -26.12
N VAL A 85 -15.28 -5.25 -27.21
CA VAL A 85 -16.70 -4.88 -27.17
C VAL A 85 -17.52 -5.62 -28.22
N ARG A 86 -18.84 -5.74 -27.97
CA ARG A 86 -19.78 -6.19 -29.02
C ARG A 86 -19.91 -5.10 -30.10
N PRO A 87 -19.61 -5.38 -31.38
CA PRO A 87 -19.50 -4.38 -32.44
C PRO A 87 -20.89 -4.00 -33.03
N THR A 88 -21.65 -3.18 -32.30
CA THR A 88 -22.89 -2.57 -32.83
C THR A 88 -22.54 -1.32 -33.65
N PRO A 89 -23.36 -0.91 -34.64
CA PRO A 89 -23.02 0.23 -35.50
C PRO A 89 -22.87 1.54 -34.71
N SER A 90 -23.67 1.77 -33.65
CA SER A 90 -23.49 2.94 -32.77
C SER A 90 -22.19 2.90 -31.96
N ARG A 91 -21.75 1.71 -31.51
CA ARG A 91 -20.46 1.55 -30.81
C ARG A 91 -19.30 1.81 -31.76
N LEU A 92 -19.36 1.24 -32.95
CA LEU A 92 -18.34 1.43 -33.98
C LEU A 92 -18.27 2.90 -34.41
N ALA A 93 -19.40 3.58 -34.55
CA ALA A 93 -19.44 5.03 -34.80
C ALA A 93 -18.79 5.83 -33.66
N ALA A 94 -19.16 5.57 -32.41
CA ALA A 94 -18.55 6.23 -31.25
C ALA A 94 -17.03 6.01 -31.16
N ILE A 95 -16.55 4.79 -31.42
CA ILE A 95 -15.12 4.46 -31.44
C ILE A 95 -14.43 5.19 -32.58
N PHE A 96 -14.88 4.99 -33.82
CA PHE A 96 -14.21 5.52 -35.01
C PHE A 96 -14.14 7.04 -35.01
N ARG A 97 -15.26 7.71 -34.70
CA ARG A 97 -15.31 9.18 -34.66
C ARG A 97 -14.52 9.77 -33.47
N THR A 98 -14.08 8.95 -32.51
CA THR A 98 -13.15 9.37 -31.45
C THR A 98 -11.69 9.15 -31.85
N ILE A 99 -11.34 7.98 -32.40
CA ILE A 99 -9.94 7.64 -32.69
C ILE A 99 -9.44 8.21 -34.03
N ALA A 100 -10.36 8.56 -34.93
CA ALA A 100 -10.09 9.12 -36.25
C ALA A 100 -11.11 10.24 -36.57
N PRO A 101 -11.11 11.35 -35.81
CA PRO A 101 -12.13 12.40 -35.91
C PRO A 101 -12.18 13.08 -37.29
N GLU A 102 -11.05 13.19 -37.97
CA GLU A 102 -10.93 13.82 -39.29
C GLU A 102 -11.07 12.82 -40.46
N ALA A 103 -11.22 11.52 -40.18
CA ALA A 103 -11.32 10.52 -41.23
C ALA A 103 -12.68 10.60 -41.93
N PRO A 104 -12.72 10.58 -43.28
CA PRO A 104 -13.95 10.73 -44.07
C PRO A 104 -14.91 9.53 -43.96
N LEU A 105 -16.13 9.73 -44.47
CA LEU A 105 -17.24 8.77 -44.37
C LEU A 105 -16.92 7.41 -45.01
N ASP A 106 -16.20 7.39 -46.14
CA ASP A 106 -15.76 6.16 -46.81
C ASP A 106 -14.85 5.30 -45.93
N GLN A 107 -13.94 5.93 -45.18
CA GLN A 107 -13.10 5.22 -44.20
C GLN A 107 -13.91 4.70 -43.02
N PHE A 108 -14.92 5.44 -42.57
CA PHE A 108 -15.85 4.95 -41.54
C PHE A 108 -16.62 3.72 -42.01
N ILE A 109 -17.15 3.74 -43.23
CA ILE A 109 -17.89 2.61 -43.81
C ILE A 109 -16.97 1.39 -43.93
N ALA A 110 -15.72 1.57 -44.39
CA ALA A 110 -14.73 0.50 -44.46
C ALA A 110 -14.41 -0.09 -43.08
N PHE A 111 -14.27 0.75 -42.05
CA PHE A 111 -14.07 0.34 -40.66
C PHE A 111 -15.25 -0.49 -40.13
N VAL A 112 -16.49 -0.02 -40.33
CA VAL A 112 -17.68 -0.76 -39.88
C VAL A 112 -17.80 -2.11 -40.57
N LYS A 113 -17.50 -2.17 -41.87
CA LYS A 113 -17.52 -3.40 -42.66
C LYS A 113 -16.49 -4.43 -42.15
N ARG A 114 -15.31 -3.97 -41.72
CA ARG A 114 -14.25 -4.84 -41.18
C ARG A 114 -14.63 -5.49 -39.85
N HIS A 115 -15.33 -4.75 -38.99
CA HIS A 115 -15.51 -5.10 -37.58
C HIS A 115 -16.88 -5.65 -37.22
N ARG A 116 -17.85 -5.68 -38.15
CA ARG A 116 -19.22 -6.14 -37.87
C ARG A 116 -19.58 -7.40 -38.64
N THR A 117 -20.14 -8.35 -37.90
CA THR A 117 -20.76 -9.58 -38.43
C THR A 117 -22.19 -9.71 -37.88
N PRO A 118 -23.24 -9.90 -38.73
CA PRO A 118 -23.19 -9.92 -40.20
C PRO A 118 -22.88 -8.52 -40.77
N ALA A 119 -22.35 -8.51 -41.99
CA ALA A 119 -22.00 -7.28 -42.70
C ALA A 119 -23.25 -6.40 -42.89
N ILE A 120 -23.08 -5.08 -42.75
CA ILE A 120 -24.08 -4.08 -43.12
C ILE A 120 -23.87 -3.72 -44.58
N ASP A 121 -24.96 -3.42 -45.30
CA ASP A 121 -24.87 -2.74 -46.58
C ASP A 121 -24.12 -1.39 -46.44
N PRO A 122 -23.00 -1.19 -47.17
CA PRO A 122 -22.29 0.09 -47.23
C PRO A 122 -23.17 1.28 -47.66
N ALA A 123 -24.25 1.03 -48.41
CA ALA A 123 -25.20 2.05 -48.86
C ALA A 123 -26.32 2.34 -47.84
N ASP A 124 -26.29 1.73 -46.65
CA ASP A 124 -27.28 1.97 -45.60
C ASP A 124 -27.18 3.43 -45.08
N ASP A 125 -28.21 4.24 -45.38
CA ASP A 125 -28.36 5.64 -44.92
C ASP A 125 -28.16 5.80 -43.40
N ARG A 126 -28.39 4.74 -42.61
CA ARG A 126 -28.14 4.74 -41.17
C ARG A 126 -26.67 4.99 -40.84
N LEU A 127 -25.72 4.54 -41.67
CA LEU A 127 -24.29 4.77 -41.46
C LEU A 127 -23.96 6.26 -41.61
N ILE A 128 -24.56 6.95 -42.57
CA ILE A 128 -24.42 8.41 -42.75
C ILE A 128 -24.94 9.15 -41.50
N LYS A 129 -26.13 8.77 -41.02
CA LYS A 129 -26.72 9.37 -39.80
C LYS A 129 -25.84 9.15 -38.58
N LEU A 130 -25.31 7.94 -38.39
CA LEU A 130 -24.40 7.63 -37.28
C LEU A 130 -23.09 8.41 -37.40
N TYR A 131 -22.51 8.51 -38.60
CA TYR A 131 -21.28 9.28 -38.82
C TYR A 131 -21.45 10.76 -38.40
N GLN A 132 -22.59 11.36 -38.74
CA GLN A 132 -22.94 12.73 -38.36
C GLN A 132 -23.25 12.85 -36.86
N GLN A 133 -24.05 11.93 -36.31
CA GLN A 133 -24.46 11.93 -34.90
C GLN A 133 -23.26 11.85 -33.95
N PHE A 134 -22.24 11.09 -34.31
CA PHE A 134 -21.03 10.90 -33.50
C PHE A 134 -19.87 11.82 -33.89
N ALA A 135 -20.12 12.84 -34.72
CA ALA A 135 -19.07 13.79 -35.10
C ALA A 135 -18.42 14.47 -33.88
N PRO A 136 -17.14 14.88 -33.98
CA PRO A 136 -16.47 15.66 -32.94
C PRO A 136 -17.32 16.84 -32.47
N GLY A 137 -17.40 17.04 -31.15
CA GLY A 137 -18.19 18.11 -30.54
C GLY A 137 -19.68 17.81 -30.31
N GLN A 138 -20.27 16.79 -30.95
CA GLN A 138 -21.69 16.43 -30.73
C GLN A 138 -21.94 15.71 -29.40
N MET A 139 -20.90 15.09 -28.84
CA MET A 139 -20.96 14.37 -27.58
C MET A 139 -19.67 14.61 -26.79
N SER A 140 -19.77 14.53 -25.45
CA SER A 140 -18.57 14.54 -24.60
C SER A 140 -17.77 13.25 -24.79
N LEU A 141 -16.50 13.26 -24.39
CA LEU A 141 -15.67 12.03 -24.38
C LEU A 141 -16.28 10.96 -23.45
N ALA A 142 -16.87 11.38 -22.32
CA ALA A 142 -17.55 10.49 -21.39
C ALA A 142 -18.74 9.77 -22.05
N ASP A 143 -19.58 10.51 -22.77
CA ASP A 143 -20.75 9.95 -23.46
C ASP A 143 -20.33 9.00 -24.60
N ARG A 144 -19.28 9.37 -25.37
CA ARG A 144 -18.74 8.49 -26.41
C ARG A 144 -18.20 7.18 -25.82
N GLY A 145 -17.49 7.24 -24.69
CA GLY A 145 -17.06 6.04 -23.96
C GLY A 145 -18.22 5.18 -23.50
N TYR A 146 -19.26 5.80 -22.92
CA TYR A 146 -20.48 5.10 -22.51
C TYR A 146 -21.16 4.38 -23.69
N VAL A 147 -21.37 5.07 -24.81
CA VAL A 147 -21.97 4.46 -26.01
C VAL A 147 -21.10 3.34 -26.57
N ALA A 148 -19.79 3.56 -26.67
CA ALA A 148 -18.81 2.58 -27.14
C ALA A 148 -18.75 1.32 -26.24
N GLY A 149 -19.10 1.45 -24.97
CA GLY A 149 -18.86 0.41 -23.96
C GLY A 149 -17.37 0.28 -23.61
N VAL A 150 -16.62 1.37 -23.74
CA VAL A 150 -15.17 1.45 -23.52
C VAL A 150 -14.89 2.58 -22.53
N HIS A 151 -13.83 2.47 -21.72
CA HIS A 151 -13.45 3.57 -20.85
C HIS A 151 -13.13 4.83 -21.68
N PRO A 152 -13.68 6.02 -21.37
CA PRO A 152 -13.47 7.24 -22.14
C PRO A 152 -11.99 7.60 -22.38
N LEU A 153 -11.15 7.49 -21.34
CA LEU A 153 -9.70 7.72 -21.46
C LEU A 153 -8.96 6.68 -22.32
N GLU A 154 -9.49 5.46 -22.45
CA GLU A 154 -8.93 4.44 -23.34
C GLU A 154 -9.19 4.81 -24.80
N LEU A 155 -10.41 5.28 -25.12
CA LEU A 155 -10.75 5.79 -26.45
C LEU A 155 -9.85 6.98 -26.83
N TRP A 156 -9.70 7.93 -25.91
CA TRP A 156 -8.83 9.08 -26.15
C TRP A 156 -7.38 8.66 -26.37
N LEU A 157 -6.85 7.74 -25.56
CA LEU A 157 -5.48 7.27 -25.70
C LEU A 157 -5.23 6.65 -27.08
N VAL A 158 -6.13 5.78 -27.55
CA VAL A 158 -5.96 5.12 -28.85
C VAL A 158 -5.98 6.14 -29.99
N GLY A 159 -6.86 7.13 -29.93
CA GLY A 159 -6.88 8.24 -30.88
C GLY A 159 -5.60 9.08 -30.84
N TYR A 160 -5.13 9.39 -29.64
CA TYR A 160 -3.91 10.17 -29.42
C TYR A 160 -2.65 9.46 -29.95
N LEU A 161 -2.51 8.16 -29.68
CA LEU A 161 -1.37 7.36 -30.17
C LEU A 161 -1.37 7.20 -31.70
N ARG A 162 -2.55 7.27 -32.34
CA ARG A 162 -2.65 7.25 -33.81
C ARG A 162 -2.10 8.52 -34.44
N SER A 163 -2.36 9.69 -33.86
CA SER A 163 -1.85 10.98 -34.35
C SER A 163 -0.44 11.32 -33.86
N HIS A 164 0.01 10.70 -32.77
CA HIS A 164 1.33 10.92 -32.17
C HIS A 164 2.12 9.61 -32.06
N PRO A 165 2.53 9.00 -33.20
CA PRO A 165 3.33 7.78 -33.17
C PRO A 165 4.65 8.03 -32.44
N GLY A 166 4.93 7.21 -31.43
CA GLY A 166 6.13 7.33 -30.60
C GLY A 166 6.01 8.26 -29.39
N ALA A 167 4.81 8.77 -29.07
CA ALA A 167 4.60 9.58 -27.87
C ALA A 167 5.11 8.88 -26.60
N SER A 168 5.88 9.62 -25.80
CA SER A 168 6.38 9.16 -24.52
C SER A 168 5.26 9.10 -23.48
N GLN A 169 5.45 8.31 -22.43
CA GLN A 169 4.53 8.28 -21.29
C GLN A 169 4.33 9.67 -20.67
N SER A 170 5.38 10.50 -20.63
CA SER A 170 5.30 11.85 -20.09
C SER A 170 4.38 12.74 -20.93
N GLN A 171 4.53 12.70 -22.26
CA GLN A 171 3.68 13.47 -23.19
C GLN A 171 2.21 13.03 -23.06
N VAL A 172 1.94 11.73 -23.02
CA VAL A 172 0.57 11.24 -22.84
C VAL A 172 -0.03 11.71 -21.51
N MET A 173 0.74 11.71 -20.43
CA MET A 173 0.27 12.20 -19.12
C MET A 173 0.02 13.70 -19.09
N GLN A 174 0.83 14.48 -19.80
CA GLN A 174 0.65 15.92 -19.92
C GLN A 174 -0.60 16.24 -20.75
N ASP A 175 -0.70 15.66 -21.95
CA ASP A 175 -1.73 16.00 -22.93
C ASP A 175 -3.11 15.46 -22.54
N SER A 176 -3.19 14.37 -21.76
CA SER A 176 -4.46 13.87 -21.24
C SER A 176 -5.00 14.65 -20.03
N HIS A 177 -4.32 15.68 -19.53
CA HIS A 177 -4.75 16.38 -18.32
C HIS A 177 -6.18 16.92 -18.41
N ALA A 178 -6.53 17.63 -19.49
CA ALA A 178 -7.88 18.17 -19.68
C ALA A 178 -8.93 17.06 -19.81
N GLU A 179 -8.58 15.95 -20.47
CA GLU A 179 -9.48 14.82 -20.69
C GLU A 179 -9.74 14.05 -19.40
N ARG A 180 -8.72 13.89 -18.54
CA ARG A 180 -8.90 13.34 -17.20
C ARG A 180 -9.89 14.16 -16.38
N GLN A 181 -9.92 15.48 -16.53
CA GLN A 181 -10.94 16.31 -15.89
C GLN A 181 -12.32 16.13 -16.55
N ALA A 182 -12.37 16.17 -17.89
CA ALA A 182 -13.61 16.12 -18.67
C ALA A 182 -14.40 14.82 -18.47
N VAL A 183 -13.73 13.68 -18.35
CA VAL A 183 -14.37 12.37 -18.12
C VAL A 183 -15.11 12.31 -16.77
N TYR A 184 -14.71 13.14 -15.81
CA TYR A 184 -15.38 13.28 -14.51
C TYR A 184 -16.28 14.52 -14.42
N SER A 185 -16.57 15.21 -15.52
CA SER A 185 -17.48 16.38 -15.54
C SER A 185 -18.82 16.12 -14.81
N TRP A 186 -19.37 14.91 -14.95
CA TRP A 186 -20.59 14.47 -14.25
C TRP A 186 -20.47 14.54 -12.70
N LEU A 187 -19.27 14.37 -12.16
CA LEU A 187 -18.97 14.39 -10.73
C LEU A 187 -19.02 15.81 -10.16
N PHE A 188 -18.72 16.83 -10.96
CA PHE A 188 -18.71 18.23 -10.50
C PHE A 188 -20.11 18.82 -10.30
N SER A 189 -21.17 18.12 -10.73
CA SER A 189 -22.56 18.56 -10.47
C SER A 189 -22.94 18.46 -8.99
N SER A 190 -23.47 19.55 -8.42
CA SER A 190 -23.90 19.62 -7.01
C SER A 190 -24.96 18.57 -6.62
N ARG A 191 -25.78 18.10 -7.58
CA ARG A 191 -26.76 17.01 -7.38
C ARG A 191 -26.11 15.66 -7.06
N ARG A 192 -24.79 15.53 -7.21
CA ARG A 192 -24.01 14.33 -6.91
C ARG A 192 -23.24 14.42 -5.59
N LYS A 193 -23.71 15.22 -4.62
CA LYS A 193 -23.05 15.43 -3.32
C LYS A 193 -22.50 14.15 -2.68
N GLN A 194 -23.29 13.08 -2.56
CA GLN A 194 -22.83 11.85 -1.93
C GLN A 194 -21.66 11.18 -2.68
N ALA A 195 -21.64 11.25 -4.02
CA ALA A 195 -20.53 10.73 -4.81
C ALA A 195 -19.27 11.57 -4.62
N GLN A 196 -19.42 12.91 -4.61
CA GLN A 196 -18.33 13.85 -4.33
C GLN A 196 -17.74 13.61 -2.93
N ASP A 197 -18.59 13.55 -1.90
CA ASP A 197 -18.18 13.38 -0.51
C ASP A 197 -17.35 12.11 -0.32
N LYS A 198 -17.72 10.99 -0.97
CA LYS A 198 -16.95 9.75 -0.93
C LYS A 198 -15.54 9.92 -1.51
N ARG A 199 -15.37 10.70 -2.58
CA ARG A 199 -14.06 10.92 -3.21
C ARG A 199 -13.21 11.89 -2.41
N ILE A 200 -13.81 12.97 -1.96
CA ILE A 200 -13.17 13.96 -1.08
C ILE A 200 -12.71 13.26 0.21
N LEU A 201 -13.58 12.45 0.83
CA LEU A 201 -13.25 11.68 2.03
C LEU A 201 -12.04 10.76 1.80
N GLY A 202 -11.99 10.01 0.69
CA GLY A 202 -10.86 9.13 0.41
C GLY A 202 -9.53 9.89 0.26
N LEU A 203 -9.54 11.08 -0.32
CA LEU A 203 -8.34 11.93 -0.39
C LEU A 203 -7.92 12.44 0.99
N LEU A 204 -8.87 12.88 1.81
CA LEU A 204 -8.62 13.34 3.17
C LEU A 204 -8.09 12.22 4.07
N GLU A 205 -8.66 11.03 3.97
CA GLU A 205 -8.15 9.83 4.66
C GLU A 205 -6.70 9.56 4.25
N GLY A 206 -6.39 9.66 2.95
CA GLY A 206 -5.03 9.54 2.42
C GLY A 206 -4.05 10.56 3.01
N GLU A 207 -4.46 11.82 3.15
CA GLU A 207 -3.66 12.86 3.83
C GLU A 207 -3.45 12.54 5.32
N GLY A 208 -4.46 11.99 6.01
CA GLY A 208 -4.30 11.50 7.38
C GLY A 208 -3.23 10.41 7.50
N PHE A 209 -3.13 9.52 6.51
CA PHE A 209 -2.06 8.51 6.47
C PHE A 209 -0.66 9.07 6.24
N VAL A 210 -0.52 10.23 5.61
CA VAL A 210 0.79 10.92 5.49
C VAL A 210 1.29 11.35 6.87
N GLU A 211 0.41 11.88 7.72
CA GLU A 211 0.80 12.27 9.08
C GLU A 211 1.07 11.06 9.99
N ILE A 212 0.29 9.98 9.84
CA ILE A 212 0.57 8.71 10.53
C ILE A 212 1.93 8.16 10.10
N HIS A 213 2.25 8.19 8.81
CA HIS A 213 3.55 7.77 8.29
C HIS A 213 4.68 8.60 8.89
N ARG A 214 4.53 9.92 8.97
CA ARG A 214 5.53 10.81 9.60
C ARG A 214 5.84 10.37 11.04
N GLN A 215 4.83 10.04 11.83
CA GLN A 215 5.01 9.54 13.19
C GLN A 215 5.69 8.16 13.21
N TRP A 216 5.27 7.24 12.33
CA TRP A 216 5.84 5.89 12.25
C TRP A 216 7.31 5.91 11.82
N ALA A 217 7.69 6.83 10.93
CA ALA A 217 9.07 7.02 10.49
C ALA A 217 10.01 7.35 11.67
N LEU A 218 9.56 8.19 12.62
CA LEU A 218 10.32 8.51 13.84
C LEU A 218 10.60 7.25 14.69
N THR A 219 9.68 6.28 14.65
CA THR A 219 9.81 5.01 15.38
C THR A 219 10.52 3.90 14.61
N GLY A 220 11.12 4.21 13.46
CA GLY A 220 11.92 3.27 12.67
C GLY A 220 11.17 2.55 11.54
N TYR A 221 9.97 3.01 11.15
CA TYR A 221 9.28 2.44 9.99
C TYR A 221 10.13 2.59 8.71
N PRO A 222 10.36 1.50 7.94
CA PRO A 222 11.48 1.45 7.00
C PRO A 222 11.14 1.85 5.55
N PHE A 223 9.94 2.34 5.27
CA PHE A 223 9.48 2.69 3.93
C PHE A 223 9.06 4.16 3.83
N ASP A 224 9.25 4.75 2.66
CA ASP A 224 8.96 6.17 2.39
C ASP A 224 7.46 6.49 2.31
N THR A 225 6.61 5.47 2.24
CA THR A 225 5.16 5.60 2.15
C THR A 225 4.47 4.49 2.93
N LEU A 226 3.26 4.77 3.41
CA LEU A 226 2.38 3.83 4.09
C LEU A 226 1.16 3.56 3.20
N VAL A 227 0.62 2.33 3.20
CA VAL A 227 -0.59 1.98 2.44
C VAL A 227 -1.80 2.68 3.10
N PRO A 228 -2.49 3.62 2.42
CA PRO A 228 -3.55 4.41 3.03
C PRO A 228 -4.84 3.58 3.18
N SER A 229 -4.83 2.68 4.16
CA SER A 229 -5.89 1.73 4.46
C SER A 229 -5.90 1.44 5.95
N TYR A 230 -7.09 1.32 6.53
CA TYR A 230 -7.24 0.92 7.94
C TYR A 230 -6.60 -0.45 8.23
N ALA A 231 -6.45 -1.30 7.20
CA ALA A 231 -5.74 -2.57 7.30
C ALA A 231 -4.23 -2.42 7.62
N THR A 232 -3.66 -1.21 7.54
CA THR A 232 -2.30 -0.94 8.04
C THR A 232 -2.15 -1.30 9.51
N ALA A 233 -3.21 -1.14 10.31
CA ALA A 233 -3.22 -1.53 11.71
C ALA A 233 -3.00 -3.04 11.95
N ILE A 234 -3.12 -3.86 10.90
CA ILE A 234 -2.93 -5.33 10.94
C ILE A 234 -1.85 -5.80 9.95
N GLY A 235 -0.95 -4.91 9.51
CA GLY A 235 0.24 -5.27 8.74
C GLY A 235 0.12 -5.11 7.22
N ALA A 236 -0.91 -4.45 6.69
CA ALA A 236 -1.03 -4.22 5.24
C ALA A 236 0.09 -3.33 4.66
N SER A 237 0.78 -2.54 5.50
CA SER A 237 1.87 -1.65 5.11
C SER A 237 3.26 -2.29 5.17
N ALA A 238 3.35 -3.59 5.42
CA ALA A 238 4.59 -4.35 5.58
C ALA A 238 5.53 -3.79 6.68
N ASP A 239 6.63 -4.49 6.91
CA ASP A 239 7.71 -4.09 7.82
C ASP A 239 9.04 -4.75 7.41
N ARG A 240 10.09 -4.51 8.21
CA ARG A 240 11.34 -5.27 8.16
C ARG A 240 11.63 -5.81 9.56
N PRO A 241 12.12 -7.06 9.73
CA PRO A 241 12.44 -7.62 11.04
C PRO A 241 13.36 -6.72 11.89
N ALA A 242 14.33 -6.05 11.26
CA ALA A 242 15.22 -5.12 11.96
C ALA A 242 14.48 -3.89 12.52
N ALA A 243 13.51 -3.33 11.78
CA ALA A 243 12.71 -2.19 12.22
C ALA A 243 11.79 -2.57 13.39
N LEU A 244 11.23 -3.79 13.39
CA LEU A 244 10.45 -4.30 14.51
C LEU A 244 11.29 -4.49 15.78
N ALA A 245 12.52 -4.98 15.63
CA ALA A 245 13.47 -5.07 16.75
C ALA A 245 13.86 -3.67 17.26
N GLU A 246 14.12 -2.71 16.37
CA GLU A 246 14.40 -1.32 16.73
C GLU A 246 13.24 -0.68 17.51
N LEU A 247 11.99 -0.92 17.10
CA LEU A 247 10.81 -0.49 17.85
C LEU A 247 10.79 -1.06 19.27
N MET A 248 11.09 -2.35 19.46
CA MET A 248 11.21 -2.91 20.81
C MET A 248 12.33 -2.27 21.61
N GLY A 249 13.46 -1.96 20.96
CA GLY A 249 14.55 -1.21 21.56
C GLY A 249 14.10 0.16 22.05
N ILE A 250 13.34 0.90 21.23
CA ILE A 250 12.75 2.18 21.63
C ILE A 250 11.85 2.00 22.87
N LEU A 251 10.99 0.99 22.88
CA LEU A 251 10.09 0.74 24.01
C LEU A 251 10.85 0.41 25.29
N VAL A 252 11.86 -0.47 25.21
CA VAL A 252 12.70 -0.86 26.35
C VAL A 252 13.48 0.32 26.92
N ASN A 253 13.93 1.25 26.06
CA ASN A 253 14.64 2.46 26.46
C ASN A 253 13.71 3.64 26.75
N ASP A 254 12.49 3.38 27.24
CA ASP A 254 11.49 4.37 27.63
C ASP A 254 11.23 5.44 26.55
N GLY A 255 11.18 5.04 25.28
CA GLY A 255 10.90 5.93 24.16
C GLY A 255 12.13 6.61 23.56
N LEU A 256 13.35 6.26 23.99
CA LEU A 256 14.58 6.70 23.35
C LEU A 256 15.00 5.77 22.21
N ARG A 257 15.15 6.34 21.03
CA ARG A 257 15.80 5.71 19.89
C ARG A 257 17.30 5.85 20.04
N LYS A 258 17.99 4.71 20.22
CA LYS A 258 19.45 4.64 20.32
C LYS A 258 20.04 4.22 18.96
N PRO A 259 21.26 4.68 18.60
CA PRO A 259 21.93 4.21 17.38
C PRO A 259 22.09 2.68 17.38
N ALA A 260 21.60 2.03 16.33
CA ALA A 260 21.80 0.60 16.13
C ALA A 260 23.18 0.35 15.48
N MET A 261 24.11 -0.21 16.24
CA MET A 261 25.48 -0.46 15.78
C MET A 261 25.83 -1.94 15.91
N ARG A 262 26.45 -2.49 14.86
CA ARG A 262 26.98 -3.86 14.86
C ARG A 262 28.49 -3.95 15.03
N ILE A 263 29.20 -2.91 14.61
CA ILE A 263 30.67 -2.84 14.61
C ILE A 263 31.05 -1.57 15.36
N GLN A 264 31.76 -1.73 16.48
CA GLN A 264 32.20 -0.61 17.32
C GLN A 264 33.55 -0.05 16.88
N SER A 265 34.44 -0.91 16.39
CA SER A 265 35.75 -0.52 15.92
C SER A 265 36.25 -1.42 14.80
N LEU A 266 37.07 -0.86 13.92
CA LEU A 266 37.86 -1.59 12.93
C LEU A 266 39.33 -1.25 13.17
N HIS A 267 40.17 -2.28 13.32
CA HIS A 267 41.61 -2.14 13.54
C HIS A 267 42.35 -2.66 12.31
N PHE A 268 43.05 -1.77 11.62
CA PHE A 268 43.75 -2.07 10.38
C PHE A 268 45.27 -2.07 10.62
N ALA A 269 45.96 -2.97 9.92
CA ALA A 269 47.42 -3.01 9.83
C ALA A 269 48.13 -2.96 11.19
N ALA A 270 47.60 -3.70 12.17
CA ALA A 270 48.14 -3.79 13.51
C ALA A 270 49.64 -4.15 13.50
N ALA A 271 50.42 -3.49 14.37
CA ALA A 271 51.87 -3.63 14.46
C ALA A 271 52.64 -3.25 13.17
N THR A 272 52.08 -2.33 12.37
CA THR A 272 52.78 -1.74 11.23
C THR A 272 52.77 -0.20 11.34
N PRO A 273 53.66 0.52 10.63
CA PRO A 273 53.61 1.98 10.57
C PRO A 273 52.30 2.56 9.99
N TYR A 274 51.45 1.72 9.37
CA TYR A 274 50.16 2.10 8.81
C TYR A 274 48.97 1.77 9.74
N GLU A 275 49.26 1.39 10.98
CA GLU A 275 48.24 1.01 11.97
C GLU A 275 47.18 2.10 12.13
N SER A 276 45.91 1.71 11.98
CA SER A 276 44.77 2.63 12.01
C SER A 276 43.61 2.01 12.78
N VAL A 277 43.08 2.74 13.75
CA VAL A 277 41.88 2.33 14.51
C VAL A 277 40.74 3.28 14.18
N LEU A 278 39.72 2.76 13.50
CA LEU A 278 38.48 3.47 13.25
C LEU A 278 37.50 3.09 14.37
N GLN A 279 37.10 4.05 15.20
CA GLN A 279 36.08 3.84 16.24
C GLN A 279 34.80 4.57 15.85
N TYR A 280 33.67 3.90 16.05
CA TYR A 280 32.39 4.55 15.87
C TYR A 280 32.12 5.54 17.01
N LYS A 281 31.78 6.77 16.66
CA LYS A 281 31.32 7.79 17.60
C LYS A 281 29.78 7.78 17.63
N PRO A 282 29.14 7.25 18.70
CA PRO A 282 27.69 7.19 18.74
C PRO A 282 27.06 8.58 18.76
N GLY A 283 25.99 8.73 17.97
CA GLY A 283 25.09 9.86 18.09
C GLY A 283 24.34 9.82 19.44
N SER A 284 23.86 10.98 19.87
CA SER A 284 23.03 11.07 21.08
C SER A 284 21.70 10.34 20.87
N PRO A 285 21.17 9.62 21.89
CA PRO A 285 19.84 9.06 21.83
C PRO A 285 18.78 10.14 21.57
N GLU A 286 17.78 9.82 20.74
CA GLU A 286 16.69 10.71 20.37
C GLU A 286 15.38 10.28 21.06
N ARG A 287 14.65 11.22 21.67
CA ARG A 287 13.34 10.92 22.26
C ARG A 287 12.26 10.94 21.19
N VAL A 288 11.76 9.77 20.84
CA VAL A 288 10.73 9.58 19.80
C VAL A 288 9.37 9.21 20.37
N LEU A 289 9.31 8.76 21.63
CA LEU A 289 8.08 8.53 22.38
C LEU A 289 8.19 9.12 23.79
N ALA A 290 7.05 9.52 24.35
CA ALA A 290 6.96 9.85 25.77
C ALA A 290 7.22 8.58 26.62
N PRO A 291 7.95 8.67 27.74
CA PRO A 291 8.25 7.53 28.60
C PRO A 291 7.01 6.74 29.03
N GLU A 292 5.94 7.44 29.39
CA GLU A 292 4.70 6.85 29.88
C GLU A 292 4.00 6.02 28.79
N VAL A 293 4.09 6.46 27.53
CA VAL A 293 3.56 5.72 26.37
C VAL A 293 4.36 4.44 26.16
N ALA A 294 5.70 4.53 26.18
CA ALA A 294 6.56 3.37 26.03
C ALA A 294 6.29 2.33 27.13
N GLN A 295 6.21 2.77 28.39
CA GLN A 295 5.91 1.91 29.54
C GLN A 295 4.51 1.28 29.46
N ALA A 296 3.49 2.04 29.06
CA ALA A 296 2.14 1.52 28.87
C ALA A 296 2.09 0.42 27.80
N VAL A 297 2.81 0.60 26.68
CA VAL A 297 2.93 -0.41 25.62
C VAL A 297 3.70 -1.63 26.12
N ARG A 298 4.84 -1.47 26.81
CA ARG A 298 5.57 -2.59 27.42
C ARG A 298 4.68 -3.41 28.35
N GLY A 299 3.90 -2.75 29.21
CA GLY A 299 2.94 -3.41 30.09
C GLY A 299 1.89 -4.21 29.32
N ALA A 300 1.35 -3.66 28.23
CA ALA A 300 0.41 -4.37 27.37
C ALA A 300 1.05 -5.56 26.64
N LEU A 301 2.31 -5.46 26.21
CA LEU A 301 3.07 -6.54 25.58
C LEU A 301 3.41 -7.68 26.57
N ARG A 302 3.65 -7.38 27.84
CA ARG A 302 3.81 -8.40 28.90
C ARG A 302 2.54 -9.26 29.02
N LEU A 303 1.35 -8.66 28.97
CA LEU A 303 0.09 -9.39 29.07
C LEU A 303 -0.13 -10.40 27.92
N VAL A 304 0.39 -10.13 26.72
CA VAL A 304 0.34 -11.06 25.58
C VAL A 304 1.11 -12.35 25.89
N VAL A 305 2.22 -12.25 26.64
CA VAL A 305 3.02 -13.41 27.07
C VAL A 305 2.46 -14.03 28.34
N GLU A 306 1.92 -13.25 29.27
CA GLU A 306 1.40 -13.81 30.52
C GLU A 306 0.12 -14.64 30.29
N ASN A 307 -0.77 -14.13 29.44
CA ASN A 307 -2.17 -14.56 29.33
C ASN A 307 -2.71 -14.55 27.88
N GLY A 308 -1.85 -14.43 26.87
CA GLY A 308 -2.27 -14.26 25.46
C GLY A 308 -1.59 -15.21 24.48
N THR A 309 -1.51 -14.78 23.23
CA THR A 309 -1.03 -15.61 22.11
C THR A 309 0.44 -16.04 22.19
N ALA A 310 1.25 -15.41 23.05
CA ALA A 310 2.67 -15.73 23.24
C ALA A 310 2.96 -16.54 24.51
N GLN A 311 1.93 -17.12 25.16
CA GLN A 311 2.06 -17.75 26.48
C GLN A 311 3.11 -18.87 26.58
N ARG A 312 3.48 -19.51 25.48
CA ARG A 312 4.46 -20.59 25.48
C ARG A 312 5.85 -20.17 25.99
N VAL A 313 6.23 -18.89 25.81
CA VAL A 313 7.52 -18.35 26.28
C VAL A 313 7.45 -17.80 27.71
N LYS A 314 6.27 -17.86 28.35
CA LYS A 314 6.12 -17.53 29.77
C LYS A 314 7.08 -18.42 30.58
N ARG A 315 7.98 -17.79 31.34
CA ARG A 315 9.03 -18.45 32.14
C ARG A 315 10.11 -19.18 31.34
N ALA A 316 10.33 -18.85 30.07
CA ALA A 316 11.40 -19.47 29.29
C ALA A 316 12.82 -19.01 29.71
N PHE A 317 12.92 -17.80 30.26
CA PHE A 317 14.19 -17.21 30.71
C PHE A 317 14.19 -17.16 32.24
N VAL A 318 15.09 -17.93 32.84
CA VAL A 318 15.23 -18.07 34.30
C VAL A 318 16.69 -17.79 34.64
N ARG A 319 16.93 -16.82 35.52
CA ARG A 319 18.26 -16.45 35.99
C ARG A 319 18.87 -17.58 36.85
N PRO A 320 20.20 -17.57 37.08
CA PRO A 320 20.85 -18.56 37.95
C PRO A 320 20.27 -18.62 39.38
N ASP A 321 19.75 -17.51 39.90
CA ASP A 321 19.08 -17.41 41.21
C ASP A 321 17.63 -17.96 41.23
N GLY A 322 17.14 -18.49 40.11
CA GLY A 322 15.77 -19.01 39.96
C GLY A 322 14.71 -17.94 39.66
N SER A 323 15.07 -16.66 39.65
CA SER A 323 14.15 -15.57 39.29
C SER A 323 13.83 -15.59 37.79
N ILE A 324 12.60 -15.23 37.45
CA ILE A 324 12.12 -15.26 36.06
C ILE A 324 12.41 -13.90 35.42
N MET A 325 13.04 -13.92 34.24
CA MET A 325 13.15 -12.71 33.42
C MET A 325 11.80 -12.50 32.70
N PRO A 326 11.12 -11.36 32.92
CA PRO A 326 9.83 -11.11 32.29
C PRO A 326 10.02 -10.96 30.78
N VAL A 327 9.10 -11.54 29.99
CA VAL A 327 9.12 -11.42 28.54
C VAL A 327 7.87 -10.64 28.11
N GLY A 328 8.06 -9.63 27.27
CA GLY A 328 6.99 -8.95 26.56
C GLY A 328 7.11 -9.23 25.08
N GLY A 329 5.99 -9.21 24.35
CA GLY A 329 6.06 -9.29 22.89
C GLY A 329 4.72 -9.35 22.21
N LYS A 330 4.75 -9.31 20.88
CA LYS A 330 3.56 -9.47 20.04
C LYS A 330 3.80 -10.48 18.92
N THR A 331 2.79 -11.31 18.72
CA THR A 331 2.72 -12.28 17.64
C THR A 331 2.05 -11.70 16.39
N GLY A 332 2.49 -12.13 15.22
CA GLY A 332 1.86 -11.87 13.92
C GLY A 332 1.82 -13.13 13.07
N THR A 333 0.72 -13.37 12.36
CA THR A 333 0.59 -14.46 11.37
C THR A 333 0.01 -13.84 10.10
N GLY A 334 0.68 -14.06 8.97
CA GLY A 334 0.23 -13.60 7.66
C GLY A 334 0.08 -14.76 6.68
N ASP A 335 -1.09 -14.85 6.06
CA ASP A 335 -1.34 -15.68 4.87
C ASP A 335 -1.65 -14.74 3.71
N GLN A 336 -0.62 -14.36 2.96
CA GLN A 336 -0.76 -13.38 1.89
C GLN A 336 -1.25 -14.07 0.62
N ARG A 337 -2.35 -13.57 0.08
CA ARG A 337 -3.01 -14.13 -1.10
C ARG A 337 -3.29 -13.03 -2.13
N PHE A 338 -3.17 -13.39 -3.39
CA PHE A 338 -3.61 -12.57 -4.51
C PHE A 338 -4.99 -13.05 -4.95
N ASP A 339 -5.99 -12.27 -4.57
CA ASP A 339 -7.39 -12.56 -4.84
C ASP A 339 -7.91 -11.68 -5.99
N VAL A 340 -8.53 -12.32 -6.98
CA VAL A 340 -9.20 -11.66 -8.11
C VAL A 340 -10.69 -11.76 -7.87
N TYR A 341 -11.37 -10.61 -7.77
CA TYR A 341 -12.81 -10.53 -7.59
C TYR A 341 -13.51 -10.11 -8.89
N GLY A 342 -14.66 -10.70 -9.15
CA GLY A 342 -15.60 -10.31 -10.20
C GLY A 342 -16.69 -9.37 -9.71
N GLY A 343 -17.66 -9.11 -10.59
CA GLY A 343 -18.85 -8.33 -10.24
C GLY A 343 -19.55 -8.86 -8.99
N GLY A 344 -20.00 -7.97 -8.12
CA GLY A 344 -20.66 -8.31 -6.85
C GLY A 344 -19.73 -8.85 -5.76
N GLY A 345 -18.39 -8.74 -5.92
CA GLY A 345 -17.44 -9.23 -4.91
C GLY A 345 -17.23 -10.74 -4.92
N ARG A 346 -17.65 -11.42 -5.99
CA ARG A 346 -17.43 -12.87 -6.16
C ARG A 346 -15.95 -13.14 -6.38
N LEU A 347 -15.33 -13.94 -5.51
CA LEU A 347 -13.95 -14.41 -5.69
C LEU A 347 -13.88 -15.30 -6.94
N ILE A 348 -13.07 -14.90 -7.93
CA ILE A 348 -12.82 -15.65 -9.18
C ILE A 348 -11.59 -16.54 -9.02
N THR A 349 -10.53 -16.01 -8.40
CA THR A 349 -9.27 -16.72 -8.25
C THR A 349 -8.61 -16.28 -6.95
N SER A 350 -7.98 -17.20 -6.24
CA SER A 350 -7.14 -16.92 -5.09
C SER A 350 -5.83 -17.67 -5.23
N ARG A 351 -4.71 -16.94 -5.17
CA ARG A 351 -3.36 -17.52 -5.29
C ARG A 351 -2.53 -17.17 -4.07
N VAL A 352 -1.98 -18.18 -3.40
CA VAL A 352 -1.05 -17.97 -2.28
C VAL A 352 0.22 -17.27 -2.77
N VAL A 353 0.64 -16.23 -2.05
CA VAL A 353 1.83 -15.42 -2.33
C VAL A 353 2.96 -15.77 -1.36
N ASN A 354 2.66 -15.82 -0.07
CA ASN A 354 3.60 -16.24 0.97
C ASN A 354 2.86 -16.54 2.28
N ARG A 355 3.56 -17.21 3.19
CA ARG A 355 3.15 -17.39 4.58
C ARG A 355 4.24 -16.88 5.52
N SER A 356 3.83 -16.15 6.55
CA SER A 356 4.73 -15.61 7.56
C SER A 356 4.19 -15.80 8.97
N ALA A 357 5.12 -15.97 9.92
CA ALA A 357 4.83 -15.99 11.34
C ALA A 357 5.96 -15.25 12.05
N THR A 358 5.58 -14.23 12.82
CA THR A 358 6.51 -13.30 13.46
C THR A 358 6.25 -13.27 14.96
N PHE A 359 7.33 -13.21 15.74
CA PHE A 359 7.29 -12.84 17.14
C PHE A 359 8.32 -11.73 17.40
N VAL A 360 7.83 -10.57 17.79
CA VAL A 360 8.62 -9.40 18.19
C VAL A 360 8.60 -9.33 19.71
N PHE A 361 9.75 -9.21 20.36
CA PHE A 361 9.84 -9.40 21.81
C PHE A 361 10.91 -8.56 22.50
N ASN A 362 10.75 -8.43 23.82
CA ASN A 362 11.78 -8.03 24.76
C ASN A 362 11.86 -9.04 25.91
N VAL A 363 13.06 -9.23 26.44
CA VAL A 363 13.33 -10.00 27.66
C VAL A 363 13.95 -9.04 28.66
N ASP A 364 13.29 -8.92 29.80
CA ASP A 364 13.56 -7.92 30.81
C ASP A 364 13.52 -6.50 30.21
N GLU A 365 14.28 -5.57 30.78
CA GLU A 365 14.42 -4.19 30.29
C GLU A 365 15.75 -3.97 29.54
N ARG A 366 16.30 -5.02 28.92
CA ARG A 366 17.62 -4.95 28.26
C ARG A 366 17.64 -5.58 26.88
N PHE A 367 17.08 -6.77 26.72
CA PHE A 367 17.22 -7.56 25.49
C PHE A 367 15.94 -7.48 24.66
N PHE A 368 16.08 -7.44 23.35
CA PHE A 368 14.96 -7.39 22.43
C PHE A 368 15.33 -7.97 21.08
N GLY A 369 14.32 -8.35 20.30
CA GLY A 369 14.55 -8.96 19.01
C GLY A 369 13.26 -9.30 18.28
N THR A 370 13.45 -9.96 17.13
CA THR A 370 12.36 -10.46 16.29
C THR A 370 12.76 -11.82 15.73
N ILE A 371 11.85 -12.79 15.76
CA ILE A 371 11.98 -14.08 15.07
C ILE A 371 10.89 -14.16 14.01
N ILE A 372 11.27 -14.47 12.78
CA ILE A 372 10.35 -14.66 11.64
C ILE A 372 10.55 -16.04 11.04
N ALA A 373 9.46 -16.77 10.87
CA ALA A 373 9.37 -17.90 9.94
C ALA A 373 8.67 -17.43 8.67
N TYR A 374 9.28 -17.67 7.51
CA TYR A 374 8.81 -17.16 6.23
C TYR A 374 8.95 -18.21 5.13
N VAL A 375 7.87 -18.43 4.38
CA VAL A 375 7.86 -19.29 3.19
C VAL A 375 7.37 -18.45 2.01
N PRO A 376 8.23 -18.15 1.03
CA PRO A 376 7.85 -17.41 -0.17
C PRO A 376 7.15 -18.29 -1.20
N GLY A 377 6.31 -17.67 -2.03
CA GLY A 377 5.78 -18.27 -3.25
C GLY A 377 4.63 -19.26 -3.04
N ALA A 378 4.23 -19.90 -4.14
CA ALA A 378 3.08 -20.81 -4.16
C ALA A 378 3.25 -22.03 -3.23
N GLN A 379 4.49 -22.47 -2.99
CA GLN A 379 4.81 -23.55 -2.06
C GLN A 379 4.36 -23.27 -0.62
N ALA A 380 4.15 -22.00 -0.24
CA ALA A 380 3.60 -21.63 1.06
C ALA A 380 2.22 -22.25 1.31
N ALA A 381 1.48 -22.65 0.26
CA ALA A 381 0.23 -23.38 0.37
C ALA A 381 0.37 -24.75 1.05
N ALA A 382 1.58 -25.33 1.10
CA ALA A 382 1.86 -26.62 1.74
C ALA A 382 2.23 -26.49 3.24
N TYR A 383 2.18 -25.30 3.82
CA TYR A 383 2.64 -25.03 5.19
C TYR A 383 1.52 -24.44 6.07
N ASP A 384 1.31 -25.02 7.25
CA ASP A 384 0.26 -24.62 8.20
C ASP A 384 0.80 -24.17 9.57
N PHE A 385 1.84 -23.32 9.60
CA PHE A 385 2.36 -22.78 10.86
C PHE A 385 1.70 -21.45 11.25
N THR A 386 1.69 -21.14 12.54
CA THR A 386 1.25 -19.85 13.09
C THR A 386 2.41 -19.18 13.83
N SER A 387 2.17 -17.99 14.38
CA SER A 387 3.07 -17.32 15.32
C SER A 387 3.47 -18.15 16.55
N GLY A 388 2.80 -19.29 16.82
CA GLY A 388 3.27 -20.22 17.83
C GLY A 388 4.64 -20.82 17.53
N LEU A 389 5.04 -20.92 16.26
CA LEU A 389 6.35 -21.43 15.83
C LEU A 389 7.51 -20.52 16.28
N PRO A 390 7.56 -19.21 15.93
CA PRO A 390 8.64 -18.33 16.38
C PRO A 390 8.67 -18.16 17.90
N VAL A 391 7.51 -18.18 18.59
CA VAL A 391 7.45 -18.16 20.06
C VAL A 391 8.10 -19.42 20.66
N GLN A 392 7.78 -20.59 20.10
CA GLN A 392 8.39 -21.85 20.55
C GLN A 392 9.89 -21.89 20.25
N LEU A 393 10.32 -21.35 19.10
CA LEU A 393 11.73 -21.26 18.75
C LEU A 393 12.50 -20.42 19.76
N LEU A 394 11.97 -19.25 20.18
CA LEU A 394 12.61 -18.44 21.23
C LEU A 394 12.79 -19.23 22.53
N LYS A 395 11.78 -20.00 22.93
CA LYS A 395 11.86 -20.85 24.13
C LYS A 395 12.96 -21.91 24.00
N VAL A 396 13.07 -22.58 22.86
CA VAL A 396 14.11 -23.58 22.60
C VAL A 396 15.51 -22.95 22.58
N LEU A 397 15.62 -21.71 22.09
CA LEU A 397 16.88 -20.96 22.09
C LEU A 397 17.26 -20.41 23.47
N ALA A 398 16.33 -20.30 24.42
CA ALA A 398 16.58 -19.67 25.71
C ALA A 398 17.83 -20.20 26.44
N PRO A 399 18.10 -21.52 26.54
CA PRO A 399 19.32 -22.03 27.18
C PRO A 399 20.63 -21.58 26.51
N LYS A 400 20.61 -21.32 25.20
CA LYS A 400 21.77 -20.81 24.44
C LYS A 400 21.91 -19.29 24.56
N LEU A 401 20.82 -18.57 24.83
CA LEU A 401 20.81 -17.12 25.02
C LEU A 401 21.12 -16.72 26.47
N MET A 402 20.75 -17.54 27.46
CA MET A 402 20.92 -17.23 28.88
C MET A 402 22.37 -16.88 29.28
N PRO A 403 23.43 -17.56 28.79
CA PRO A 403 24.80 -17.18 29.12
C PRO A 403 25.14 -15.75 28.67
N LEU A 404 24.72 -15.34 27.47
CA LEU A 404 24.94 -13.99 26.95
C LEU A 404 24.16 -12.94 27.76
N MET A 405 22.98 -13.31 28.24
CA MET A 405 22.11 -12.42 29.01
C MET A 405 22.54 -12.26 30.47
N SER A 406 23.22 -13.28 31.00
CA SER A 406 23.75 -13.27 32.38
C SER A 406 25.15 -12.66 32.44
N ALA A 407 26.00 -12.91 31.44
CA ALA A 407 27.36 -12.37 31.37
C ALA A 407 27.38 -10.84 31.21
N ALA A 408 26.38 -10.25 30.55
CA ALA A 408 26.26 -8.79 30.41
C ALA A 408 25.90 -8.08 31.74
N ALA A 409 25.79 -8.78 32.87
CA ALA A 409 25.72 -8.15 34.19
C ALA A 409 27.12 -7.85 34.77
N ASP A 410 28.17 -8.51 34.26
CA ASP A 410 29.57 -8.21 34.57
C ASP A 410 30.19 -7.47 33.37
N ASP A 411 30.68 -6.26 33.59
CA ASP A 411 31.20 -5.31 32.59
C ASP A 411 32.53 -5.75 31.91
N ASP A 412 32.76 -7.04 31.67
CA ASP A 412 34.05 -7.54 31.16
C ASP A 412 33.95 -8.51 29.97
N VAL A 413 32.91 -8.35 29.13
CA VAL A 413 32.89 -9.04 27.82
C VAL A 413 33.42 -8.11 26.73
N SER A 414 34.67 -8.35 26.34
CA SER A 414 35.25 -7.78 25.12
C SER A 414 34.40 -8.17 23.90
N PRO A 415 33.85 -7.21 23.13
CA PRO A 415 33.06 -7.52 21.94
C PRO A 415 33.92 -8.26 20.91
N GLY A 416 33.56 -9.51 20.59
CA GLY A 416 34.24 -10.30 19.54
C GLY A 416 34.87 -11.63 19.99
N ALA A 417 34.79 -11.99 21.27
CA ALA A 417 35.21 -13.34 21.69
C ALA A 417 34.21 -14.39 21.17
N CYS A 418 34.61 -15.14 20.16
CA CYS A 418 33.95 -16.40 19.81
C CYS A 418 34.02 -17.33 21.03
N VAL A 419 32.88 -17.78 21.53
CA VAL A 419 32.82 -18.86 22.51
C VAL A 419 33.24 -20.13 21.77
N HIS A 420 34.39 -20.69 22.12
CA HIS A 420 34.87 -21.97 21.61
C HIS A 420 34.08 -23.14 22.19
#